data_AF-A0A2E2MXB6-F1
#
_entry.id   AF-A0A2E2MXB6-F1
#
_cell.length_a   1.000
_cell.length_b   1.000
_cell.length_c   1.000
_cell.angle_alpha   90.00
_cell.angle_beta   90.00
_cell.angle_gamma   90.00
#
_symmetry.space_group_name_H-M   'P 1'
#
loop_
_entity.id
_entity.type
_entity.pdbx_description
1 polymer ?
#
loop_
_entity_poly.entity_id
_entity_poly.type
_entity_poly.pdbx_seq_one_letter_code
_entity_poly.pdbx_strand_id
1 'polypeptide(L)'
;MQATDAPTTSSLDGLIDLEHYPIHDLDGESGRALIQRCHEQLADDGCVVLKNFVPEEALARLERETERLSPEAHYNQTETNPYNNAGDPERPASHPLNRFDDRTNGFVAGDRIGEDTIIRQVYQHPDFQRFIAIVVGMEEIHQYADPLADLVVNVLREGCQHPWHYDTNEFIVTMMTRQSHGGGRFEYAPGIRSPEGENFDEVEQVLDGDRSRLKALDLQPGDLQVFFGRYSLHRVTPVEGEKERHTVIFAYAKEPGFIGRPERAQRIFGRMAPIHQTLLKEGMNRSDSLAD
;
A
#
# COMPACT_ATOMS: atom_id res chain seq x y z
N MET A 1 16.18 -36.28 7.70
CA MET A 1 15.21 -35.68 6.78
C MET A 1 13.96 -35.39 7.59
N GLN A 2 13.85 -34.17 8.12
CA GLN A 2 12.59 -33.67 8.63
C GLN A 2 11.75 -33.29 7.41
N ALA A 3 10.57 -33.88 7.31
CA ALA A 3 9.56 -33.44 6.36
C ALA A 3 9.22 -32.00 6.71
N THR A 4 9.50 -31.07 5.81
CA THR A 4 8.92 -29.73 5.82
C THR A 4 7.44 -29.92 5.52
N ASP A 5 6.59 -29.80 6.54
CA ASP A 5 5.14 -29.69 6.32
C ASP A 5 4.90 -28.52 5.38
N ALA A 6 4.23 -28.79 4.25
CA ALA A 6 3.71 -27.74 3.39
C ALA A 6 2.71 -26.91 4.23
N PRO A 7 2.75 -25.58 4.17
CA PRO A 7 1.75 -24.77 4.85
C PRO A 7 0.37 -25.21 4.38
N THR A 8 -0.49 -25.56 5.32
CA THR A 8 -1.91 -25.83 5.05
C THR A 8 -2.50 -24.51 4.60
N THR A 9 -2.84 -24.39 3.31
CA THR A 9 -3.47 -23.18 2.78
C THR A 9 -4.77 -22.93 3.55
N SER A 10 -4.80 -21.88 4.36
CA SER A 10 -5.99 -21.41 5.08
C SER A 10 -7.10 -21.06 4.08
N SER A 11 -8.34 -21.47 4.31
CA SER A 11 -9.43 -21.10 3.39
C SER A 11 -9.70 -19.59 3.44
N LEU A 12 -10.05 -19.01 2.29
CA LEU A 12 -10.58 -17.64 2.19
C LEU A 12 -12.08 -17.56 2.49
N ASP A 13 -12.76 -18.69 2.69
CA ASP A 13 -14.19 -18.74 2.99
C ASP A 13 -14.52 -17.93 4.24
N GLY A 14 -15.44 -16.98 4.10
CA GLY A 14 -15.83 -16.08 5.18
C GLY A 14 -14.76 -15.04 5.57
N LEU A 15 -13.63 -14.98 4.86
CA LEU A 15 -12.66 -13.88 4.94
C LEU A 15 -12.80 -12.92 3.76
N ILE A 16 -13.09 -13.47 2.57
CA ILE A 16 -13.35 -12.74 1.33
C ILE A 16 -14.73 -13.13 0.81
N ASP A 17 -15.44 -12.17 0.21
CA ASP A 17 -16.71 -12.42 -0.49
C ASP A 17 -16.45 -13.12 -1.83
N LEU A 18 -16.27 -14.44 -1.77
CA LEU A 18 -15.99 -15.28 -2.93
C LEU A 18 -17.20 -15.46 -3.87
N GLU A 19 -18.40 -15.06 -3.44
CA GLU A 19 -19.60 -15.06 -4.28
C GLU A 19 -19.55 -13.90 -5.29
N HIS A 20 -19.25 -12.70 -4.82
CA HIS A 20 -19.10 -11.52 -5.68
C HIS A 20 -17.71 -11.44 -6.34
N TYR A 21 -16.69 -11.98 -5.66
CA TYR A 21 -15.30 -11.96 -6.12
C TYR A 21 -14.73 -13.39 -6.18
N PRO A 22 -15.03 -14.18 -7.23
CA PRO A 22 -14.64 -15.58 -7.35
C PRO A 22 -13.14 -15.74 -7.69
N ILE A 23 -12.26 -15.25 -6.81
CA ILE A 23 -10.81 -15.26 -7.01
C ILE A 23 -10.20 -16.67 -6.99
N HIS A 24 -10.96 -17.66 -6.53
CA HIS A 24 -10.62 -19.09 -6.58
C HIS A 24 -10.88 -19.71 -7.96
N ASP A 25 -11.73 -19.10 -8.80
CA ASP A 25 -12.04 -19.55 -10.17
C ASP A 25 -11.97 -18.38 -11.16
N LEU A 26 -10.75 -17.93 -11.43
CA LEU A 26 -10.47 -16.84 -12.37
C LEU A 26 -10.67 -17.24 -13.84
N ASP A 27 -10.72 -18.54 -14.14
CA ASP A 27 -10.87 -19.05 -15.51
C ASP A 27 -12.35 -19.20 -15.92
N GLY A 28 -13.26 -19.25 -14.94
CA GLY A 28 -14.71 -19.22 -15.15
C GLY A 28 -15.23 -17.88 -15.69
N GLU A 29 -16.50 -17.87 -16.13
CA GLU A 29 -17.14 -16.69 -16.72
C GLU A 29 -17.15 -15.50 -15.75
N SER A 30 -17.56 -15.72 -14.50
CA SER A 30 -17.60 -14.68 -13.45
C SER A 30 -16.21 -14.17 -13.09
N GLY A 31 -15.20 -15.04 -13.05
CA GLY A 31 -13.80 -14.68 -12.79
C GLY A 31 -13.21 -13.80 -13.89
N ARG A 32 -13.42 -14.18 -15.15
CA ARG A 32 -13.00 -13.37 -16.31
C ARG A 32 -13.70 -12.02 -16.35
N ALA A 33 -15.00 -11.98 -16.03
CA ALA A 33 -15.74 -10.73 -15.92
C ALA A 33 -15.20 -9.84 -14.80
N LEU A 34 -14.80 -10.40 -13.66
CA LEU A 34 -14.13 -9.65 -12.58
C LEU A 34 -12.81 -9.04 -13.07
N ILE A 35 -11.95 -9.83 -13.71
CA ILE A 35 -10.66 -9.37 -14.23
C ILE A 35 -10.86 -8.21 -15.22
N GLN A 36 -11.80 -8.36 -16.15
CA GLN A 36 -12.11 -7.32 -17.12
C GLN A 36 -12.54 -6.02 -16.44
N ARG A 37 -13.44 -6.09 -15.44
CA ARG A 37 -13.85 -4.90 -14.67
C ARG A 37 -12.70 -4.23 -13.93
N CYS A 38 -11.74 -5.01 -13.42
CA CYS A 38 -10.54 -4.47 -12.77
C CYS A 38 -9.64 -3.75 -13.78
N HIS A 39 -9.42 -4.34 -14.96
CA HIS A 39 -8.60 -3.73 -16.01
C HIS A 39 -9.24 -2.45 -16.57
N GLU A 40 -10.57 -2.43 -16.75
CA GLU A 40 -11.31 -1.22 -17.13
C GLU A 40 -11.13 -0.09 -16.10
N GLN A 41 -11.27 -0.39 -14.80
CA GLN A 41 -11.00 0.58 -13.73
C GLN A 41 -9.55 1.09 -13.72
N LEU A 42 -8.56 0.21 -13.92
CA LEU A 42 -7.16 0.64 -14.01
C LEU A 42 -6.91 1.55 -15.22
N ALA A 43 -7.52 1.25 -16.36
CA ALA A 43 -7.38 2.05 -17.57
C ALA A 43 -8.01 3.44 -17.43
N ASP A 44 -9.19 3.52 -16.81
CA ASP A 44 -9.95 4.77 -16.68
C ASP A 44 -9.46 5.64 -15.50
N ASP A 45 -9.20 5.00 -14.36
CA ASP A 45 -9.01 5.67 -13.08
C ASP A 45 -7.61 5.48 -12.49
N GLY A 46 -6.78 4.61 -13.05
CA GLY A 46 -5.47 4.23 -12.48
C GLY A 46 -5.57 3.46 -11.15
N CYS A 47 -6.79 3.06 -10.76
CA CYS A 47 -7.10 2.46 -9.47
C CYS A 47 -8.32 1.54 -9.59
N VAL A 48 -8.22 0.33 -9.03
CA VAL A 48 -9.34 -0.58 -8.76
C VAL A 48 -9.82 -0.34 -7.34
N VAL A 49 -11.14 -0.31 -7.15
CA VAL A 49 -11.76 -0.43 -5.82
C VAL A 49 -12.81 -1.53 -5.86
N LEU A 50 -12.57 -2.61 -5.11
CA LEU A 50 -13.52 -3.70 -4.91
C LEU A 50 -14.23 -3.47 -3.58
N LYS A 51 -15.49 -3.01 -3.69
CA LYS A 51 -16.31 -2.67 -2.53
C LYS A 51 -16.75 -3.92 -1.78
N ASN A 52 -16.75 -3.88 -0.45
CA ASN A 52 -17.15 -5.01 0.40
C ASN A 52 -16.41 -6.31 0.02
N PHE A 53 -15.11 -6.22 -0.29
CA PHE A 53 -14.31 -7.38 -0.64
C PHE A 53 -14.20 -8.37 0.54
N VAL A 54 -14.22 -7.84 1.76
CA VAL A 54 -14.42 -8.59 2.99
C VAL A 54 -15.93 -8.62 3.32
N PRO A 55 -16.51 -9.80 3.62
CA PRO A 55 -17.93 -9.91 3.93
C PRO A 55 -18.27 -9.26 5.28
N GLU A 56 -19.51 -8.80 5.43
CA GLU A 56 -19.98 -8.05 6.60
C GLU A 56 -19.72 -8.79 7.92
N GLU A 57 -19.90 -10.10 7.94
CA GLU A 57 -19.72 -10.96 9.11
C GLU A 57 -18.25 -11.02 9.59
N ALA A 58 -17.29 -10.68 8.73
CA ALA A 58 -15.87 -10.66 9.03
C ALA A 58 -15.34 -9.27 9.42
N LEU A 59 -16.04 -8.19 9.05
CA LEU A 59 -15.56 -6.81 9.26
C LEU A 59 -15.23 -6.51 10.72
N ALA A 60 -16.11 -6.88 11.65
CA ALA A 60 -15.90 -6.63 13.07
C ALA A 60 -14.68 -7.38 13.63
N ARG A 61 -14.34 -8.55 13.06
CA ARG A 61 -13.13 -9.31 13.45
C ARG A 61 -11.88 -8.64 12.87
N LEU A 62 -11.94 -8.23 11.60
CA LEU A 62 -10.85 -7.52 10.91
C LEU A 62 -10.51 -6.18 11.58
N GLU A 63 -11.52 -5.40 11.96
CA GLU A 63 -11.32 -4.13 12.66
C GLU A 63 -10.62 -4.36 14.01
N ARG A 64 -11.15 -5.26 14.84
CA ARG A 64 -10.56 -5.61 16.15
C ARG A 64 -9.14 -6.15 16.03
N GLU A 65 -8.84 -6.90 14.98
CA GLU A 65 -7.50 -7.41 14.71
C GLU A 65 -6.50 -6.26 14.53
N THR A 66 -6.80 -5.30 13.65
CA THR A 66 -5.91 -4.15 13.44
C THR A 66 -5.90 -3.17 14.61
N GLU A 67 -6.99 -3.04 15.37
CA GLU A 67 -7.03 -2.30 16.63
C GLU A 67 -6.11 -2.89 17.69
N ARG A 68 -6.04 -4.22 17.81
CA ARG A 68 -5.10 -4.88 18.73
C ARG A 68 -3.64 -4.68 18.31
N LEU A 69 -3.38 -4.56 17.01
CA LEU A 69 -2.04 -4.37 16.45
C LEU A 69 -1.57 -2.91 16.53
N SER A 70 -2.49 -1.93 16.47
CA SER A 70 -2.14 -0.50 16.36
C SER A 70 -1.18 0.04 17.44
N PRO A 71 -1.17 -0.46 18.70
CA PRO A 71 -0.20 -0.02 19.70
C PRO A 71 1.26 -0.35 19.37
N GLU A 72 1.52 -1.35 18.51
CA GLU A 72 2.87 -1.72 18.05
C GLU A 72 3.38 -0.79 16.93
N ALA A 73 2.56 0.17 16.46
CA ALA A 73 2.92 1.04 15.37
C ALA A 73 4.08 1.97 15.75
N HIS A 74 5.13 1.98 14.93
CA HIS A 74 6.17 2.99 15.02
C HIS A 74 5.74 4.24 14.27
N TYR A 75 5.63 5.35 14.99
CA TYR A 75 5.28 6.65 14.41
C TYR A 75 6.54 7.42 14.04
N ASN A 76 6.59 7.85 12.78
CA ASN A 76 7.59 8.80 12.33
C ASN A 76 6.94 10.16 12.29
N GLN A 77 7.60 11.15 12.88
CA GLN A 77 7.27 12.55 12.71
C GLN A 77 8.44 13.18 11.96
N THR A 78 8.27 13.28 10.66
CA THR A 78 9.28 13.80 9.73
C THR A 78 8.61 14.61 8.66
N GLU A 79 9.34 15.55 8.07
CA GLU A 79 8.90 16.24 6.87
C GLU A 79 9.40 15.49 5.62
N THR A 80 8.52 15.33 4.63
CA THR A 80 8.86 14.69 3.34
C THR A 80 8.32 15.51 2.18
N ASN A 81 9.07 15.55 1.08
CA ASN A 81 8.54 15.96 -0.21
C ASN A 81 7.92 14.77 -0.96
N PRO A 82 7.20 14.99 -2.08
CA PRO A 82 6.57 13.89 -2.80
C PRO A 82 7.50 12.78 -3.31
N TYR A 83 8.79 13.06 -3.39
CA TYR A 83 9.83 12.20 -3.94
C TYR A 83 10.73 11.61 -2.84
N ASN A 84 10.40 11.81 -1.57
CA ASN A 84 11.15 11.30 -0.41
C ASN A 84 12.67 11.58 -0.41
N ASN A 85 13.10 12.68 -1.04
CA ASN A 85 14.50 13.10 -1.15
C ASN A 85 14.79 14.39 -0.36
N ALA A 86 16.02 14.88 -0.44
CA ALA A 86 16.48 16.04 0.34
C ALA A 86 16.11 17.41 -0.27
N GLY A 87 15.39 17.43 -1.38
CA GLY A 87 15.16 18.61 -2.21
C GLY A 87 16.34 19.00 -3.07
N ASP A 88 16.22 20.14 -3.74
CA ASP A 88 17.19 20.69 -4.69
C ASP A 88 17.38 22.20 -4.45
N PRO A 89 18.53 22.62 -3.87
CA PRO A 89 18.78 24.03 -3.56
C PRO A 89 18.93 24.92 -4.81
N GLU A 90 19.09 24.34 -6.00
CA GLU A 90 19.16 25.10 -7.26
C GLU A 90 17.75 25.43 -7.81
N ARG A 91 16.69 24.87 -7.21
CA ARG A 91 15.29 25.07 -7.59
C ARG A 91 14.60 26.06 -6.64
N PRO A 92 13.56 26.79 -7.09
CA PRO A 92 12.79 27.66 -6.21
C PRO A 92 12.05 26.86 -5.13
N ALA A 93 11.64 27.53 -4.05
CA ALA A 93 10.86 26.90 -2.97
C ALA A 93 9.48 26.40 -3.44
N SER A 94 8.95 26.95 -4.54
CA SER A 94 7.66 26.50 -5.10
C SER A 94 7.75 25.13 -5.77
N HIS A 95 8.94 24.76 -6.26
CA HIS A 95 9.17 23.53 -7.02
C HIS A 95 8.82 22.28 -6.20
N PRO A 96 8.19 21.23 -6.78
CA PRO A 96 7.75 20.05 -6.04
C PRO A 96 8.83 19.35 -5.20
N LEU A 97 10.08 19.33 -5.66
CA LEU A 97 11.22 18.80 -4.90
C LEU A 97 11.48 19.56 -3.60
N ASN A 98 11.06 20.81 -3.49
CA ASN A 98 11.30 21.67 -2.32
C ASN A 98 10.04 21.91 -1.48
N ARG A 99 8.95 21.21 -1.79
CA ARG A 99 7.69 21.25 -1.03
C ARG A 99 7.67 20.10 -0.04
N PHE A 100 7.82 20.42 1.23
CA PHE A 100 7.78 19.45 2.32
C PHE A 100 6.46 19.57 3.09
N ASP A 101 5.98 18.44 3.58
CA ASP A 101 4.77 18.33 4.39
C ASP A 101 4.98 17.26 5.47
N ASP A 102 4.18 17.35 6.53
CA ASP A 102 4.28 16.52 7.72
C ASP A 102 3.84 15.08 7.43
N ARG A 103 4.80 14.15 7.45
CA ARG A 103 4.52 12.71 7.48
C ARG A 103 4.47 12.25 8.93
N THR A 104 3.27 11.93 9.38
CA THR A 104 2.93 11.69 10.79
C THR A 104 2.26 10.34 11.03
N ASN A 105 2.29 9.47 10.03
CA ASN A 105 1.66 8.16 10.09
C ASN A 105 2.53 7.11 10.78
N GLY A 106 1.88 6.13 11.41
CA GLY A 106 2.52 5.00 12.06
C GLY A 106 2.43 3.73 11.24
N PHE A 107 3.42 2.85 11.36
CA PHE A 107 3.34 1.50 10.79
C PHE A 107 3.57 0.42 11.82
N VAL A 108 2.67 -0.55 11.86
CA VAL A 108 2.94 -1.88 12.45
C VAL A 108 3.71 -2.68 11.40
N ALA A 109 4.92 -3.12 11.76
CA ALA A 109 5.78 -3.94 10.90
C ALA A 109 5.27 -5.38 10.81
N GLY A 110 5.57 -6.06 9.69
CA GLY A 110 5.06 -7.40 9.41
C GLY A 110 5.47 -8.49 10.39
N ASP A 111 6.68 -8.43 10.93
CA ASP A 111 7.16 -9.32 12.00
C ASP A 111 6.37 -9.19 13.32
N ARG A 112 5.49 -8.19 13.44
CA ARG A 112 4.53 -8.04 14.55
C ARG A 112 3.13 -8.57 14.23
N ILE A 113 2.88 -9.00 12.99
CA ILE A 113 1.60 -9.50 12.51
C ILE A 113 1.64 -11.02 12.47
N GLY A 114 0.88 -11.67 13.35
CA GLY A 114 0.86 -13.13 13.50
C GLY A 114 0.30 -13.89 12.30
N GLU A 115 0.73 -15.14 12.15
CA GLU A 115 0.32 -16.09 11.09
C GLU A 115 -1.19 -16.41 11.11
N ASP A 116 -1.83 -16.29 12.27
CA ASP A 116 -3.25 -16.58 12.46
C ASP A 116 -4.16 -15.39 12.13
N THR A 117 -3.61 -14.22 11.82
CA THR A 117 -4.40 -13.03 11.48
C THR A 117 -5.10 -13.17 10.13
N ILE A 118 -6.29 -12.57 9.99
CA ILE A 118 -7.05 -12.55 8.73
C ILE A 118 -6.18 -11.95 7.62
N ILE A 119 -5.53 -10.83 7.92
CA ILE A 119 -4.72 -10.09 6.94
C ILE A 119 -3.52 -10.93 6.46
N ARG A 120 -2.92 -11.76 7.32
CA ARG A 120 -1.81 -12.64 6.95
C ARG A 120 -2.28 -13.83 6.12
N GLN A 121 -3.41 -14.44 6.49
CA GLN A 121 -4.04 -15.52 5.72
C GLN A 121 -4.39 -15.07 4.30
N VAL A 122 -4.98 -13.88 4.15
CA VAL A 122 -5.28 -13.30 2.82
C VAL A 122 -3.99 -13.01 2.05
N TYR A 123 -3.01 -12.35 2.66
CA TYR A 123 -1.73 -12.01 2.04
C TYR A 123 -1.00 -13.23 1.46
N GLN A 124 -1.00 -14.33 2.21
CA GLN A 124 -0.29 -15.56 1.85
C GLN A 124 -1.09 -16.47 0.92
N HIS A 125 -2.38 -16.23 0.71
CA HIS A 125 -3.21 -17.12 -0.08
C HIS A 125 -2.83 -17.10 -1.58
N PRO A 126 -2.59 -18.28 -2.21
CA PRO A 126 -2.24 -18.37 -3.62
C PRO A 126 -3.28 -17.75 -4.56
N ASP A 127 -4.57 -17.98 -4.31
CA ASP A 127 -5.63 -17.40 -5.16
C ASP A 127 -5.67 -15.87 -5.10
N PHE A 128 -5.39 -15.30 -3.92
CA PHE A 128 -5.31 -13.85 -3.79
C PHE A 128 -4.09 -13.30 -4.53
N GLN A 129 -2.92 -13.92 -4.39
CA GLN A 129 -1.72 -13.55 -5.14
C GLN A 129 -1.92 -13.67 -6.65
N ARG A 130 -2.50 -14.78 -7.13
CA ARG A 130 -2.83 -15.00 -8.55
C ARG A 130 -3.79 -13.93 -9.06
N PHE A 131 -4.83 -13.61 -8.28
CA PHE A 131 -5.77 -12.55 -8.62
C PHE A 131 -5.07 -11.20 -8.77
N ILE A 132 -4.27 -10.79 -7.78
CA ILE A 132 -3.53 -9.53 -7.83
C ILE A 132 -2.57 -9.51 -9.03
N ALA A 133 -1.81 -10.58 -9.28
CA ALA A 133 -0.88 -10.67 -10.41
C ALA A 133 -1.59 -10.40 -11.75
N ILE A 134 -2.73 -11.05 -11.97
CA ILE A 134 -3.54 -10.86 -13.18
C ILE A 134 -4.09 -9.42 -13.25
N VAL A 135 -4.59 -8.86 -12.15
CA VAL A 135 -5.12 -7.48 -12.12
C VAL A 135 -4.04 -6.48 -12.52
N VAL A 136 -2.80 -6.63 -12.03
CA VAL A 136 -1.69 -5.71 -12.33
C VAL A 136 -0.95 -6.07 -13.62
N GLY A 137 -1.40 -7.07 -14.37
CA GLY A 137 -0.84 -7.46 -15.67
C GLY A 137 0.50 -8.19 -15.60
N MET A 138 0.77 -8.90 -14.49
CA MET A 138 1.98 -9.68 -14.28
C MET A 138 1.68 -11.19 -14.35
N GLU A 139 2.64 -11.97 -14.86
CA GLU A 139 2.52 -13.44 -14.89
C GLU A 139 2.52 -14.03 -13.47
N GLU A 140 3.36 -13.47 -12.61
CA GLU A 140 3.46 -13.82 -11.19
C GLU A 140 3.90 -12.63 -10.36
N ILE A 141 3.61 -12.70 -9.07
CA ILE A 141 4.09 -11.77 -8.05
C ILE A 141 4.55 -12.57 -6.84
N HIS A 142 5.49 -12.01 -6.08
CA HIS A 142 6.08 -12.65 -4.92
C HIS A 142 5.87 -11.78 -3.68
N GLN A 143 5.58 -12.40 -2.55
CA GLN A 143 5.62 -11.69 -1.27
C GLN A 143 7.02 -11.08 -1.07
N TYR A 144 7.07 -9.90 -0.47
CA TYR A 144 8.33 -9.35 0.01
C TYR A 144 8.99 -10.32 0.99
N ALA A 145 10.30 -10.52 0.84
CA ALA A 145 11.09 -11.28 1.81
C ALA A 145 11.54 -10.42 2.99
N ASP A 146 11.29 -9.11 2.96
CA ASP A 146 11.57 -8.17 4.05
C ASP A 146 10.60 -8.43 5.21
N PRO A 147 11.10 -8.90 6.38
CA PRO A 147 10.23 -9.26 7.49
C PRO A 147 9.53 -8.06 8.13
N LEU A 148 9.95 -6.82 7.83
CA LEU A 148 9.31 -5.62 8.36
C LEU A 148 8.29 -5.04 7.38
N ALA A 149 8.58 -5.13 6.08
CA ALA A 149 7.84 -4.42 5.03
C ALA A 149 6.91 -5.31 4.19
N ASP A 150 6.80 -6.60 4.47
CA ASP A 150 5.96 -7.53 3.70
C ASP A 150 4.45 -7.26 3.82
N LEU A 151 3.97 -7.13 5.05
CA LEU A 151 2.59 -6.83 5.38
C LEU A 151 2.61 -5.79 6.48
N VAL A 152 2.01 -4.62 6.24
CA VAL A 152 2.04 -3.54 7.23
C VAL A 152 0.65 -3.00 7.50
N VAL A 153 0.41 -2.58 8.75
CA VAL A 153 -0.78 -1.80 9.11
C VAL A 153 -0.35 -0.34 9.22
N ASN A 154 -0.86 0.50 8.32
CA ASN A 154 -0.76 1.94 8.42
C ASN A 154 -1.80 2.45 9.42
N VAL A 155 -1.35 3.20 10.43
CA VAL A 155 -2.17 3.73 11.52
C VAL A 155 -2.10 5.25 11.49
N LEU A 156 -3.27 5.88 11.39
CA LEU A 156 -3.42 7.33 11.46
C LEU A 156 -4.33 7.69 12.64
N ARG A 157 -3.75 8.33 13.64
CA ARG A 157 -4.48 8.96 14.76
C ARG A 157 -5.05 10.30 14.35
N GLU A 158 -5.85 10.90 15.22
CA GLU A 158 -6.31 12.28 15.05
C GLU A 158 -5.15 13.23 14.70
N GLY A 159 -5.34 14.03 13.65
CA GLY A 159 -4.34 14.95 13.11
C GLY A 159 -3.24 14.30 12.26
N CYS A 160 -3.03 12.99 12.34
CA CYS A 160 -2.05 12.31 11.50
C CYS A 160 -2.49 12.28 10.02
N GLN A 161 -1.52 12.34 9.13
CA GLN A 161 -1.71 12.25 7.68
C GLN A 161 -0.59 11.43 7.01
N HIS A 162 -0.80 11.08 5.75
CA HIS A 162 0.27 10.65 4.85
C HIS A 162 0.29 11.66 3.69
N PRO A 163 1.28 12.58 3.65
CA PRO A 163 1.26 13.70 2.70
C PRO A 163 1.39 13.24 1.25
N TRP A 164 1.32 14.18 0.31
CA TRP A 164 1.54 13.89 -1.11
C TRP A 164 2.87 13.16 -1.31
N HIS A 165 2.81 11.98 -1.94
CA HIS A 165 3.97 11.17 -2.26
C HIS A 165 3.73 10.28 -3.47
N TYR A 166 4.82 9.71 -3.96
CA TYR A 166 4.82 8.53 -4.81
C TYR A 166 5.31 7.33 -4.03
N ASP A 167 4.86 6.16 -4.47
CA ASP A 167 5.41 4.91 -4.02
C ASP A 167 6.56 4.44 -4.92
N THR A 168 7.54 3.80 -4.29
CA THR A 168 8.66 3.18 -5.00
C THR A 168 8.20 1.91 -5.73
N ASN A 169 7.18 1.23 -5.19
CA ASN A 169 6.62 0.03 -5.78
C ASN A 169 5.75 0.39 -6.98
N GLU A 170 5.83 -0.42 -8.04
CA GLU A 170 5.06 -0.18 -9.27
C GLU A 170 3.56 -0.14 -8.99
N PHE A 171 3.06 -1.07 -8.18
CA PHE A 171 1.68 -1.12 -7.73
C PHE A 171 1.58 -1.30 -6.22
N ILE A 172 0.41 -0.97 -5.69
CA ILE A 172 0.08 -1.03 -4.27
C ILE A 172 -1.25 -1.75 -4.12
N VAL A 173 -1.33 -2.66 -3.16
CA VAL A 173 -2.56 -3.34 -2.76
C VAL A 173 -2.85 -2.96 -1.32
N THR A 174 -4.02 -2.37 -1.07
CA THR A 174 -4.44 -2.00 0.28
C THR A 174 -5.84 -2.48 0.61
N MET A 175 -6.09 -2.68 1.90
CA MET A 175 -7.42 -2.97 2.42
C MET A 175 -7.71 -2.04 3.60
N MET A 176 -8.84 -1.34 3.53
CA MET A 176 -9.30 -0.51 4.64
C MET A 176 -9.86 -1.42 5.74
N THR A 177 -9.35 -1.34 6.96
CA THR A 177 -9.81 -2.20 8.07
C THR A 177 -10.52 -1.42 9.17
N ARG A 178 -10.25 -0.11 9.26
CA ARG A 178 -10.87 0.80 10.22
C ARG A 178 -10.94 2.20 9.65
N GLN A 179 -12.14 2.76 9.54
CA GLN A 179 -12.35 4.15 9.13
C GLN A 179 -12.33 5.07 10.37
N SER A 180 -11.80 6.28 10.21
CA SER A 180 -11.90 7.36 11.21
C SER A 180 -13.30 8.00 11.23
N HIS A 181 -13.56 8.91 12.16
CA HIS A 181 -14.83 9.65 12.20
C HIS A 181 -14.94 10.67 11.05
N GLY A 182 -13.83 11.31 10.71
CA GLY A 182 -13.71 12.23 9.59
C GLY A 182 -12.30 12.24 9.03
N GLY A 183 -12.09 13.01 7.96
CA GLY A 183 -10.80 13.10 7.30
C GLY A 183 -10.31 11.75 6.74
N GLY A 184 -9.00 11.53 6.70
CA GLY A 184 -8.42 10.25 6.28
C GLY A 184 -8.76 9.83 4.84
N ARG A 185 -9.10 10.78 3.96
CA ARG A 185 -9.53 10.51 2.58
C ARG A 185 -8.32 10.20 1.72
N PHE A 186 -8.42 9.18 0.89
CA PHE A 186 -7.41 8.92 -0.13
C PHE A 186 -7.66 9.85 -1.33
N GLU A 187 -6.70 10.69 -1.64
CA GLU A 187 -6.75 11.62 -2.78
C GLU A 187 -5.57 11.34 -3.70
N TYR A 188 -5.78 11.37 -5.02
CA TYR A 188 -4.74 11.06 -5.97
C TYR A 188 -4.95 11.72 -7.34
N ALA A 189 -3.84 11.98 -8.04
CA ALA A 189 -3.77 12.40 -9.43
C ALA A 189 -3.26 11.22 -10.28
N PRO A 190 -4.14 10.46 -10.94
CA PRO A 190 -3.75 9.26 -11.69
C PRO A 190 -2.84 9.60 -12.86
N GLY A 191 -1.75 8.84 -13.02
CA GLY A 191 -0.85 8.94 -14.18
C GLY A 191 -0.30 10.36 -14.42
N ILE A 192 -0.14 11.15 -13.36
CA ILE A 192 0.37 12.52 -13.48
C ILE A 192 1.82 12.54 -13.96
N ARG A 193 2.58 11.47 -13.68
CA ARG A 193 3.93 11.25 -14.20
C ARG A 193 4.04 9.92 -14.95
N SER A 194 5.11 9.77 -15.71
CA SER A 194 5.40 8.55 -16.47
C SER A 194 6.89 8.20 -16.39
N PRO A 195 7.33 7.03 -16.90
CA PRO A 195 8.75 6.68 -16.97
C PRO A 195 9.62 7.72 -17.71
N GLU A 196 9.01 8.51 -18.60
CA GLU A 196 9.69 9.52 -19.42
C GLU A 196 9.87 10.86 -18.69
N GLY A 197 9.18 11.12 -17.57
CA GLY A 197 9.33 12.38 -16.84
C GLY A 197 8.38 12.58 -15.65
N GLU A 198 8.83 13.43 -14.73
CA GLU A 198 8.17 13.69 -13.43
C GLU A 198 6.95 14.63 -13.52
N ASN A 199 6.81 15.37 -14.63
CA ASN A 199 5.75 16.35 -14.86
C ASN A 199 5.61 17.41 -13.73
N PHE A 200 6.74 18.03 -13.35
CA PHE A 200 6.81 18.94 -12.21
C PHE A 200 5.81 20.10 -12.27
N ASP A 201 5.51 20.65 -13.45
CA ASP A 201 4.58 21.78 -13.59
C ASP A 201 3.14 21.41 -13.17
N GLU A 202 2.67 20.21 -13.53
CA GLU A 202 1.35 19.71 -13.12
C GLU A 202 1.34 19.30 -11.65
N VAL A 203 2.44 18.72 -11.15
CA VAL A 203 2.58 18.40 -9.73
C VAL A 203 2.54 19.67 -8.89
N GLU A 204 3.24 20.74 -9.30
CA GLU A 204 3.23 22.03 -8.60
C GLU A 204 1.81 22.60 -8.49
N GLN A 205 1.01 22.53 -9.55
CA GLN A 205 -0.40 22.94 -9.53
C GLN A 205 -1.23 22.16 -8.48
N VAL A 206 -1.05 20.83 -8.40
CA VAL A 206 -1.75 20.00 -7.39
C VAL A 206 -1.32 20.38 -5.96
N LEU A 207 -0.04 20.63 -5.75
CA LEU A 207 0.52 21.06 -4.46
C LEU A 207 0.04 22.47 -4.07
N ASP A 208 -0.19 23.34 -5.04
CA ASP A 208 -0.78 24.68 -4.86
C ASP A 208 -2.30 24.66 -4.68
N GLY A 209 -2.90 23.47 -4.70
CA GLY A 209 -4.30 23.28 -4.35
C GLY A 209 -5.23 23.13 -5.54
N ASP A 210 -4.73 23.00 -6.77
CA ASP A 210 -5.59 22.58 -7.88
C ASP A 210 -6.15 21.17 -7.60
N ARG A 211 -7.44 21.03 -7.86
CA ARG A 211 -8.23 19.80 -7.66
C ARG A 211 -8.82 19.29 -8.97
N SER A 212 -8.60 19.98 -10.10
CA SER A 212 -9.20 19.68 -11.40
C SER A 212 -8.92 18.25 -11.89
N ARG A 213 -7.75 17.70 -11.55
CA ARG A 213 -7.30 16.34 -11.92
C ARG A 213 -7.38 15.34 -10.77
N LEU A 214 -7.79 15.77 -9.57
CA LEU A 214 -7.82 14.90 -8.41
C LEU A 214 -9.05 14.01 -8.41
N LYS A 215 -8.81 12.74 -8.10
CA LYS A 215 -9.82 11.79 -7.66
C LYS A 215 -9.72 11.64 -6.15
N ALA A 216 -10.85 11.38 -5.52
CA ALA A 216 -10.92 11.14 -4.08
C ALA A 216 -11.78 9.91 -3.81
N LEU A 217 -11.26 8.97 -3.03
CA LEU A 217 -11.93 7.72 -2.71
C LEU A 217 -12.36 7.72 -1.25
N ASP A 218 -13.64 7.43 -1.04
CA ASP A 218 -14.20 7.14 0.28
C ASP A 218 -14.21 5.62 0.49
N LEU A 219 -13.05 5.10 0.94
CA LEU A 219 -12.85 3.68 1.20
C LEU A 219 -13.55 3.29 2.50
N GLN A 220 -14.39 2.27 2.45
CA GLN A 220 -15.08 1.69 3.59
C GLN A 220 -14.30 0.49 4.14
N PRO A 221 -14.44 0.16 5.43
CA PRO A 221 -13.87 -1.07 5.98
C PRO A 221 -14.28 -2.29 5.14
N GLY A 222 -13.29 -3.11 4.76
CA GLY A 222 -13.44 -4.27 3.89
C GLY A 222 -13.23 -4.00 2.40
N ASP A 223 -13.14 -2.75 1.96
CA ASP A 223 -12.79 -2.43 0.58
C ASP A 223 -11.33 -2.82 0.28
N LEU A 224 -11.12 -3.45 -0.87
CA LEU A 224 -9.78 -3.68 -1.45
C LEU A 224 -9.49 -2.61 -2.51
N GLN A 225 -8.30 -2.04 -2.46
CA GLN A 225 -7.80 -1.05 -3.41
C GLN A 225 -6.53 -1.55 -4.08
N VAL A 226 -6.43 -1.42 -5.41
CA VAL A 226 -5.21 -1.70 -6.18
C VAL A 226 -4.90 -0.52 -7.10
N PHE A 227 -3.72 0.07 -7.01
CA PHE A 227 -3.37 1.23 -7.85
C PHE A 227 -1.87 1.31 -8.17
N PHE A 228 -1.51 2.03 -9.23
CA PHE A 228 -0.12 2.26 -9.61
C PHE A 228 0.44 3.52 -8.91
N GLY A 229 0.82 3.36 -7.65
CA GLY A 229 1.35 4.44 -6.80
C GLY A 229 2.65 5.07 -7.31
N ARG A 230 3.40 4.34 -8.15
CA ARG A 230 4.59 4.88 -8.83
C ARG A 230 4.28 5.99 -9.81
N TYR A 231 3.11 5.99 -10.45
CA TYR A 231 2.74 6.98 -11.49
C TYR A 231 1.66 7.96 -11.03
N SER A 232 1.12 7.76 -9.84
CA SER A 232 0.01 8.54 -9.30
C SER A 232 0.46 9.28 -8.05
N LEU A 233 0.44 10.62 -8.09
CA LEU A 233 0.69 11.43 -6.90
C LEU A 233 -0.49 11.24 -5.96
N HIS A 234 -0.26 10.81 -4.72
CA HIS A 234 -1.36 10.47 -3.82
C HIS A 234 -1.07 10.84 -2.37
N ARG A 235 -2.13 11.00 -1.58
CA ARG A 235 -2.08 11.29 -0.15
C ARG A 235 -3.23 10.67 0.61
N VAL A 236 -3.10 10.67 1.92
CA VAL A 236 -4.21 10.49 2.86
C VAL A 236 -4.36 11.75 3.68
N THR A 237 -5.50 12.44 3.57
CA THR A 237 -5.75 13.70 4.29
C THR A 237 -5.69 13.48 5.81
N PRO A 238 -5.46 14.54 6.61
CA PRO A 238 -5.48 14.45 8.06
C PRO A 238 -6.74 13.74 8.57
N VAL A 239 -6.57 12.88 9.57
CA VAL A 239 -7.67 12.19 10.25
C VAL A 239 -8.32 13.12 11.27
N GLU A 240 -9.65 13.10 11.34
CA GLU A 240 -10.44 13.88 12.29
C GLU A 240 -11.16 12.96 13.28
N GLY A 241 -11.07 13.30 14.57
CA GLY A 241 -11.65 12.57 15.69
C GLY A 241 -10.80 11.42 16.21
N GLU A 242 -11.19 10.92 17.38
CA GLU A 242 -10.38 9.99 18.19
C GLU A 242 -10.25 8.56 17.63
N LYS A 243 -11.11 8.18 16.66
CA LYS A 243 -11.05 6.85 16.04
C LYS A 243 -9.92 6.80 15.02
N GLU A 244 -8.89 6.00 15.29
CA GLU A 244 -7.76 5.81 14.37
C GLU A 244 -8.25 5.20 13.05
N ARG A 245 -7.67 5.65 11.93
CA ARG A 245 -7.85 5.04 10.61
C ARG A 245 -6.77 3.99 10.38
N HIS A 246 -7.18 2.77 10.03
CA HIS A 246 -6.27 1.66 9.72
C HIS A 246 -6.42 1.20 8.27
N THR A 247 -5.28 1.00 7.63
CA THR A 247 -5.21 0.39 6.30
C THR A 247 -4.08 -0.62 6.28
N VAL A 248 -4.37 -1.82 5.81
CA VAL A 248 -3.36 -2.86 5.57
C VAL A 248 -2.78 -2.63 4.19
N ILE A 249 -1.47 -2.78 4.05
CA ILE A 249 -0.75 -2.73 2.78
C ILE A 249 -0.08 -4.08 2.56
N PHE A 250 -0.41 -4.73 1.45
CA PHE A 250 0.15 -6.01 1.03
C PHE A 250 1.29 -5.75 0.04
N ALA A 251 2.53 -6.01 0.44
CA ALA A 251 3.69 -5.72 -0.40
C ALA A 251 4.09 -6.92 -1.25
N TYR A 252 3.93 -6.77 -2.56
CA TYR A 252 4.38 -7.77 -3.54
C TYR A 252 5.48 -7.20 -4.43
N ALA A 253 6.40 -8.06 -4.85
CA ALA A 253 7.50 -7.80 -5.74
C ALA A 253 7.36 -8.62 -7.03
N LYS A 254 7.98 -8.14 -8.11
CA LYS A 254 8.08 -8.87 -9.37
C LYS A 254 9.02 -10.07 -9.27
N GLU A 255 10.08 -9.94 -8.48
CA GLU A 255 11.10 -10.97 -8.30
C GLU A 255 11.06 -11.51 -6.86
N PRO A 256 11.31 -12.81 -6.66
CA PRO A 256 11.37 -13.40 -5.33
C PRO A 256 12.56 -12.85 -4.53
N GLY A 257 12.42 -12.84 -3.20
CA GLY A 257 13.53 -12.48 -2.31
C GLY A 257 13.77 -10.97 -2.17
N PHE A 258 12.84 -10.13 -2.64
CA PHE A 258 12.97 -8.68 -2.51
C PHE A 258 13.04 -8.26 -1.04
N ILE A 259 14.09 -7.50 -0.69
CA ILE A 259 14.28 -6.89 0.63
C ILE A 259 14.35 -5.37 0.47
N GLY A 260 13.66 -4.63 1.35
CA GLY A 260 13.69 -3.18 1.36
C GLY A 260 15.07 -2.61 1.73
N ARG A 261 15.28 -1.33 1.38
CA ARG A 261 16.52 -0.63 1.74
C ARG A 261 16.65 -0.50 3.26
N PRO A 262 17.83 -0.80 3.86
CA PRO A 262 18.07 -0.67 5.30
C PRO A 262 17.71 0.70 5.87
N GLU A 263 18.02 1.78 5.17
CA GLU A 263 17.73 3.16 5.58
C GLU A 263 16.23 3.44 5.61
N ARG A 264 15.48 2.83 4.67
CA ARG A 264 14.01 2.93 4.62
C ARG A 264 13.38 2.15 5.77
N ALA A 265 13.89 0.95 6.07
CA ALA A 265 13.43 0.18 7.23
C ALA A 265 13.65 0.97 8.54
N GLN A 266 14.84 1.54 8.73
CA GLN A 266 15.14 2.38 9.88
C GLN A 266 14.22 3.61 9.97
N ARG A 267 13.95 4.27 8.84
CA ARG A 267 13.08 5.45 8.78
C ARG A 267 11.60 5.12 8.97
N ILE A 268 11.11 3.97 8.52
CA ILE A 268 9.69 3.62 8.58
C ILE A 268 9.34 2.93 9.89
N PHE A 269 10.19 2.03 10.37
CA PHE A 269 9.91 1.17 11.53
C PHE A 269 10.74 1.51 12.76
N GLY A 270 11.62 2.51 12.69
CA GLY A 270 12.52 2.90 13.77
C GLY A 270 13.62 1.87 14.05
N ARG A 271 13.72 0.83 13.22
CA ARG A 271 14.68 -0.28 13.39
C ARG A 271 14.96 -1.00 12.08
N MET A 272 16.03 -1.77 12.09
CA MET A 272 16.41 -2.70 11.04
C MET A 272 16.27 -4.14 11.53
N ALA A 273 15.88 -5.05 10.63
CA ALA A 273 15.97 -6.50 10.86
C ALA A 273 17.40 -7.01 10.57
N PRO A 274 17.78 -8.22 11.03
CA PRO A 274 19.10 -8.79 10.75
C PRO A 274 19.47 -8.82 9.25
N ILE A 275 18.49 -9.08 8.37
CA ILE A 275 18.71 -9.11 6.92
C ILE A 275 19.19 -7.76 6.37
N HIS A 276 18.69 -6.65 6.90
CA HIS A 276 19.13 -5.30 6.52
C HIS A 276 20.58 -5.04 6.91
N GLN A 277 21.03 -5.58 8.05
CA GLN A 277 22.42 -5.44 8.49
C GLN A 277 23.38 -6.24 7.60
N THR A 278 22.92 -7.38 7.06
CA THR A 278 23.66 -8.14 6.05
C THR A 278 23.78 -7.35 4.75
N LEU A 279 22.67 -6.78 4.26
CA LEU A 279 22.67 -5.96 3.04
C LEU A 279 23.60 -4.74 3.13
N LEU A 280 23.65 -4.07 4.28
CA LEU A 280 24.59 -2.95 4.49
C LEU A 280 26.06 -3.36 4.34
N LYS A 281 26.40 -4.62 4.63
CA LYS A 281 27.77 -5.15 4.48
C LYS A 281 28.08 -5.55 3.03
N GLU A 282 27.08 -6.00 2.30
CA GLU A 282 27.23 -6.57 0.96
C GLU A 282 27.03 -5.54 -0.17
N GLY A 283 26.32 -4.44 0.09
CA GLY A 283 26.03 -3.37 -0.87
C GLY A 283 24.75 -3.60 -1.68
N MET A 284 24.19 -2.54 -2.28
CA MET A 284 22.95 -2.58 -3.08
C MET A 284 23.12 -1.83 -4.41
N ASN A 285 22.48 -2.32 -5.48
CA ASN A 285 22.41 -1.67 -6.80
C ASN A 285 20.99 -1.15 -7.08
N ARG A 286 20.88 -0.03 -7.83
CA ARG A 286 19.61 0.59 -8.27
C ARG A 286 19.37 0.32 -9.77
N SER A 287 18.11 0.14 -10.19
CA SER A 287 17.74 -0.24 -11.56
C SER A 287 17.14 0.88 -12.43
N ASP A 288 16.82 2.06 -11.90
CA ASP A 288 16.19 3.17 -12.66
C ASP A 288 16.69 4.59 -12.28
N SER A 289 16.24 5.60 -13.04
CA SER A 289 16.63 7.02 -12.94
C SER A 289 15.55 7.96 -12.39
N LEU A 290 14.46 7.46 -11.77
CA LEU A 290 13.43 8.34 -11.17
C LEU A 290 13.94 9.02 -9.89
N ALA A 291 13.32 10.12 -9.48
CA ALA A 291 13.79 10.94 -8.36
C ALA A 291 13.49 10.35 -6.96
N ASP A 292 12.55 9.39 -6.85
CA ASP A 292 12.20 8.68 -5.61
C ASP A 292 13.13 7.49 -5.26
#